data_AF-A0A847S9Z1-F1
#
_entry.id   AF-A0A847S9Z1-F1
#
_cell.length_a   1.000
_cell.length_b   1.000
_cell.length_c   1.000
_cell.angle_alpha   90.00
_cell.angle_beta   90.00
_cell.angle_gamma   90.00
#
_symmetry.space_group_name_H-M   'P 1'
#
loop_
_entity.id
_entity.type
_entity.pdbx_description
1 polymer ?
#
loop_
_entity_poly.entity_id
_entity_poly.type
_entity_poly.pdbx_seq_one_letter_code
_entity_poly.pdbx_strand_id
1 'polypeptide(L)'
;MGEYVRYNRTEVKIGTVENMYYTSFQKFLQAYKSGHLKRCEGNDYPINYLLPENGNRFRFPFPDEDGLPFGEINGDYMRGLPVRYDPSKAHLIFGPDDTIQANCNEISIVQQRLVHRQSDGKLCLAVVYQGAERLARLEDDDSVKNLLAQIVKHHIASEPDADKKHFYRQVCLRILKGYHLHRNLKEDIRIIADTGKLKALPPKGQSKRKL
;
A
#
# COMPACT_ATOMS: atom_id res chain seq x y z
N MET A 1 12.84 -13.04 7.94
CA MET A 1 12.26 -14.04 7.02
C MET A 1 11.75 -13.32 5.79
N GLY A 2 12.02 -13.83 4.58
CA GLY A 2 11.53 -13.25 3.33
C GLY A 2 10.21 -13.87 2.91
N GLU A 3 9.37 -13.09 2.24
CA GLU A 3 8.09 -13.52 1.68
C GLU A 3 8.23 -13.72 0.17
N TYR A 4 7.71 -14.83 -0.32
CA TYR A 4 7.84 -15.30 -1.69
C TYR A 4 6.51 -15.82 -2.24
N VAL A 5 6.30 -15.61 -3.54
CA VAL A 5 5.19 -16.20 -4.30
C VAL A 5 5.73 -16.78 -5.59
N ARG A 6 5.00 -17.75 -6.15
CA ARG A 6 5.31 -18.29 -7.48
C ARG A 6 4.56 -17.49 -8.53
N TYR A 7 5.26 -16.67 -9.30
CA TYR A 7 4.74 -15.90 -10.43
C TYR A 7 5.16 -16.57 -11.75
N ASN A 8 4.21 -17.01 -12.56
CA ASN A 8 4.49 -17.70 -13.84
C ASN A 8 5.50 -18.86 -13.73
N ARG A 9 5.38 -19.65 -12.66
CA ARG A 9 6.24 -20.80 -12.30
C ARG A 9 7.60 -20.44 -11.68
N THR A 10 7.98 -19.17 -11.66
CA THR A 10 9.20 -18.69 -11.01
C THR A 10 8.92 -18.24 -9.59
N GLU A 11 9.78 -18.58 -8.64
CA GLU A 11 9.72 -18.03 -7.29
C GLU A 11 10.22 -16.58 -7.30
N VAL A 12 9.38 -15.67 -6.82
CA VAL A 12 9.67 -14.23 -6.80
C VAL A 12 9.52 -13.74 -5.37
N LYS A 13 10.56 -13.05 -4.88
CA LYS A 13 10.52 -12.37 -3.59
C LYS A 13 9.60 -11.17 -3.68
N ILE A 14 8.64 -11.09 -2.77
CA ILE A 14 7.68 -9.98 -2.71
C ILE A 14 7.93 -9.06 -1.53
N GLY A 15 8.62 -9.54 -0.49
CA GLY A 15 8.89 -8.71 0.69
C GLY A 15 9.42 -9.46 1.91
N THR A 16 8.98 -8.99 3.06
CA THR A 16 9.07 -9.62 4.39
C THR A 16 7.66 -9.70 4.99
N VAL A 17 7.52 -10.37 6.14
CA VAL A 17 6.24 -10.76 6.77
C VAL A 17 5.12 -9.72 6.63
N GLU A 18 5.39 -8.44 6.87
CA GLU A 18 4.38 -7.37 6.79
C GLU A 18 4.65 -6.34 5.69
N ASN A 19 5.78 -6.44 4.99
CA ASN A 19 6.26 -5.39 4.09
C ASN A 19 6.60 -5.95 2.72
N MET A 20 5.71 -5.76 1.76
CA MET A 20 5.85 -6.18 0.37
C MET A 20 6.63 -5.13 -0.43
N TYR A 21 7.92 -4.98 -0.14
CA TYR A 21 8.79 -3.95 -0.73
C TYR A 21 9.04 -4.09 -2.23
N TYR A 22 8.77 -5.26 -2.81
CA TYR A 22 9.09 -5.57 -4.22
C TYR A 22 7.88 -5.51 -5.15
N THR A 23 6.72 -5.08 -4.65
CA THR A 23 5.51 -5.00 -5.47
C THR A 23 4.48 -4.03 -4.89
N SER A 24 3.77 -3.32 -5.77
CA SER A 24 2.64 -2.50 -5.38
C SER A 24 1.38 -3.34 -5.23
N PHE A 25 0.40 -2.83 -4.48
CA PHE A 25 -0.89 -3.51 -4.32
C PHE A 25 -1.56 -3.77 -5.68
N GLN A 26 -1.49 -2.81 -6.60
CA GLN A 26 -2.12 -2.92 -7.91
C GLN A 26 -1.46 -3.99 -8.77
N LYS A 27 -0.12 -4.04 -8.81
CA LYS A 27 0.61 -5.10 -9.55
C LYS A 27 0.30 -6.47 -8.96
N PHE A 28 0.29 -6.60 -7.63
CA PHE A 28 -0.04 -7.84 -6.94
C PHE A 28 -1.47 -8.31 -7.22
N LEU A 29 -2.45 -7.41 -7.07
CA LEU A 29 -3.85 -7.73 -7.34
C LEU A 29 -4.05 -8.16 -8.79
N GLN A 30 -3.47 -7.45 -9.75
CA GLN A 30 -3.58 -7.81 -11.16
C GLN A 30 -2.99 -9.20 -11.44
N ALA A 31 -1.78 -9.48 -10.93
CA ALA A 31 -1.14 -10.79 -11.08
C ALA A 31 -1.96 -11.91 -10.44
N TYR A 32 -2.60 -11.65 -9.29
CA TYR A 32 -3.53 -12.58 -8.65
C TYR A 32 -4.75 -12.87 -9.53
N LYS A 33 -5.43 -11.83 -10.00
CA LYS A 33 -6.64 -11.94 -10.83
C LYS A 33 -6.38 -12.68 -12.15
N SER A 34 -5.20 -12.48 -12.74
CA SER A 34 -4.79 -13.19 -13.96
C SER A 34 -4.34 -14.63 -13.73
N GLY A 35 -4.38 -15.14 -12.48
CA GLY A 35 -4.00 -16.52 -12.16
C GLY A 35 -2.51 -16.80 -12.23
N HIS A 36 -1.67 -15.75 -12.28
CA HIS A 36 -0.21 -15.89 -12.37
C HIS A 36 0.43 -16.21 -11.02
N LEU A 37 -0.24 -15.90 -9.91
CA LEU A 37 0.27 -16.12 -8.56
C LEU A 37 -0.16 -17.47 -7.98
N LYS A 38 0.81 -18.21 -7.46
CA LYS A 38 0.63 -19.41 -6.64
C LYS A 38 1.43 -19.28 -5.34
N ARG A 39 1.00 -20.01 -4.32
CA ARG A 39 1.70 -20.12 -3.04
C ARG A 39 3.06 -20.79 -3.22
N CYS A 40 4.08 -20.27 -2.53
CA CYS A 40 5.35 -20.96 -2.28
C CYS A 40 5.29 -21.72 -0.95
N GLU A 41 6.08 -22.79 -0.82
CA GLU A 41 6.18 -23.52 0.44
C GLU A 41 6.69 -22.59 1.56
N GLY A 42 6.18 -22.77 2.78
CA GLY A 42 6.51 -21.91 3.92
C GLY A 42 5.95 -20.47 3.88
N ASN A 43 5.27 -20.08 2.79
CA ASN A 43 4.67 -18.75 2.63
C ASN A 43 3.14 -18.84 2.67
N ASP A 44 2.50 -17.69 2.82
CA ASP A 44 1.05 -17.56 2.85
C ASP A 44 0.43 -17.72 1.45
N TYR A 45 -0.88 -17.96 1.39
CA TYR A 45 -1.57 -17.96 0.10
C TYR A 45 -1.62 -16.53 -0.47
N PRO A 46 -1.42 -16.32 -1.79
CA PRO A 46 -1.47 -14.99 -2.40
C PRO A 46 -2.67 -14.14 -1.99
N ILE A 47 -3.84 -14.77 -1.82
CA ILE A 47 -5.06 -14.08 -1.39
C ILE A 47 -4.94 -13.45 0.00
N ASN A 48 -4.20 -14.05 0.93
CA ASN A 48 -4.03 -13.56 2.29
C ASN A 48 -3.30 -12.22 2.30
N TYR A 49 -2.36 -11.98 1.38
CA TYR A 49 -1.67 -10.69 1.32
C TYR A 49 -2.61 -9.54 0.89
N LEU A 50 -3.72 -9.84 0.23
CA LEU A 50 -4.70 -8.86 -0.26
C LEU A 50 -5.81 -8.55 0.76
N LEU A 51 -5.85 -9.24 1.90
CA LEU A 51 -6.88 -9.02 2.93
C LEU A 51 -6.49 -7.85 3.85
N PRO A 52 -7.40 -6.89 4.11
CA PRO A 52 -7.12 -5.75 4.97
C PRO A 52 -6.80 -6.15 6.42
N GLU A 53 -7.34 -7.28 6.90
CA GLU A 53 -7.15 -7.80 8.25
C GLU A 53 -5.70 -8.24 8.50
N ASN A 54 -5.00 -8.72 7.46
CA ASN A 54 -3.64 -9.23 7.59
C ASN A 54 -2.58 -8.12 7.64
N GLY A 55 -2.98 -6.88 7.35
CA GLY A 55 -2.16 -5.70 7.61
C GLY A 55 -0.92 -5.52 6.74
N ASN A 56 -0.82 -6.27 5.64
CA ASN A 56 0.28 -6.19 4.69
C ASN A 56 0.43 -4.78 4.09
N ARG A 57 1.66 -4.27 4.08
CA ARG A 57 2.04 -2.99 3.49
C ARG A 57 2.72 -3.24 2.16
N PHE A 58 2.15 -2.73 1.09
CA PHE A 58 2.70 -2.83 -0.26
C PHE A 58 3.58 -1.65 -0.59
N ARG A 59 4.58 -1.85 -1.44
CA ARG A 59 5.40 -0.76 -1.98
C ARG A 59 4.49 0.33 -2.55
N PHE A 60 4.80 1.58 -2.25
CA PHE A 60 4.09 2.68 -2.90
C PHE A 60 4.26 2.55 -4.42
N PRO A 61 3.21 2.71 -5.23
CA PRO A 61 3.33 2.61 -6.68
C PRO A 61 4.09 3.83 -7.21
N PHE A 62 5.42 3.79 -7.26
CA PHE A 62 6.21 4.89 -7.80
C PHE A 62 6.07 4.95 -9.33
N PRO A 63 5.83 6.14 -9.93
CA PRO A 63 5.61 6.28 -11.37
C PRO A 63 6.71 5.74 -12.27
N ASP A 64 7.96 5.89 -11.85
CA ASP A 64 9.15 5.41 -12.57
C ASP A 64 9.34 3.89 -12.51
N GLU A 65 8.51 3.17 -11.76
CA GLU A 65 8.58 1.72 -11.62
C GLU A 65 7.45 0.98 -12.35
N ASP A 66 6.54 1.69 -13.03
CA ASP A 66 5.39 1.07 -13.69
C ASP A 66 5.78 0.01 -14.72
N GLY A 67 6.83 0.29 -15.49
CA GLY A 67 7.32 -0.60 -16.55
C GLY A 67 8.11 -1.81 -16.05
N LEU A 68 8.41 -1.89 -14.76
CA LEU A 68 9.22 -2.98 -14.21
C LEU A 68 8.42 -4.29 -14.10
N PRO A 69 9.06 -5.45 -14.36
CA PRO A 69 8.50 -6.76 -14.09
C PRO A 69 8.00 -6.95 -12.65
N PHE A 70 7.17 -7.97 -12.44
CA PHE A 70 6.67 -8.30 -11.12
C PHE A 70 7.81 -8.76 -10.19
N GLY A 71 7.95 -8.12 -9.03
CA GLY A 71 9.04 -8.39 -8.08
C GLY A 71 10.31 -7.58 -8.33
N GLU A 72 10.36 -6.80 -9.41
CA GLU A 72 11.48 -5.90 -9.71
C GLU A 72 11.16 -4.46 -9.27
N ILE A 73 12.19 -3.76 -8.79
CA ILE A 73 12.13 -2.38 -8.29
C ILE A 73 13.33 -1.58 -8.77
N ASN A 74 13.21 -0.26 -8.78
CA ASN A 74 14.34 0.64 -9.00
C ASN A 74 15.01 0.99 -7.67
N GLY A 75 16.31 0.75 -7.60
CA GLY A 75 17.16 1.19 -6.48
C GLY A 75 16.86 0.45 -5.17
N ASP A 76 16.63 1.22 -4.10
CA ASP A 76 16.49 0.70 -2.75
C ASP A 76 15.08 0.15 -2.47
N TYR A 77 15.02 -1.01 -1.81
CA TYR A 77 13.78 -1.58 -1.29
C TYR A 77 13.17 -0.72 -0.17
N MET A 78 13.99 0.08 0.53
CA MET A 78 13.56 1.07 1.52
C MET A 78 13.28 2.47 0.94
N ARG A 79 13.16 2.61 -0.38
CA ARG A 79 12.89 3.90 -1.03
C ARG A 79 11.67 4.60 -0.43
N GLY A 80 11.88 5.83 0.02
CA GLY A 80 10.83 6.79 0.36
C GLY A 80 10.77 7.94 -0.64
N LEU A 81 9.58 8.47 -0.86
CA LEU A 81 9.38 9.71 -1.60
C LEU A 81 9.32 10.89 -0.61
N PRO A 82 10.31 11.79 -0.61
CA PRO A 82 10.31 12.94 0.28
C PRO A 82 9.16 13.89 -0.04
N VAL A 83 8.37 14.23 0.97
CA VAL A 83 7.28 15.21 0.90
C VAL A 83 7.52 16.29 1.92
N ARG A 84 7.75 17.50 1.43
CA ARG A 84 7.88 18.70 2.27
C ARG A 84 6.51 19.21 2.65
N TYR A 85 6.42 19.77 3.86
CA TYR A 85 5.21 20.40 4.35
C TYR A 85 5.55 21.62 5.22
N ASP A 86 4.61 22.56 5.30
CA ASP A 86 4.67 23.66 6.25
C ASP A 86 4.49 23.13 7.69
N PRO A 87 5.45 23.33 8.62
CA PRO A 87 5.32 22.83 10.00
C PRO A 87 4.06 23.34 10.71
N SER A 88 3.61 24.56 10.41
CA SER A 88 2.37 25.12 10.95
C SER A 88 1.10 24.39 10.50
N LYS A 89 1.18 23.56 9.44
CA LYS A 89 0.09 22.75 8.91
C LYS A 89 0.21 21.27 9.27
N ALA A 90 1.26 20.87 9.99
CA ALA A 90 1.52 19.47 10.34
C ALA A 90 0.33 18.80 11.05
N HIS A 91 -0.26 19.49 12.04
CA HIS A 91 -1.42 18.99 12.79
C HIS A 91 -2.66 18.69 11.92
N LEU A 92 -2.79 19.32 10.75
CA LEU A 92 -3.89 19.07 9.81
C LEU A 92 -3.67 17.82 8.96
N ILE A 93 -2.43 17.33 8.89
CA ILE A 93 -2.07 16.14 8.13
C ILE A 93 -2.01 14.95 9.08
N PHE A 94 -1.32 15.11 10.20
CA PHE A 94 -0.93 14.01 11.08
C PHE A 94 -1.79 13.90 12.35
N GLY A 95 -2.63 14.91 12.62
CA GLY A 95 -3.40 15.00 13.86
C GLY A 95 -2.60 15.62 15.01
N PRO A 96 -3.24 15.86 16.17
CA PRO A 96 -2.63 16.53 17.32
C PRO A 96 -1.65 15.65 18.10
N ASP A 97 -1.88 14.32 18.11
CA ASP A 97 -1.08 13.35 18.88
C ASP A 97 0.17 12.85 18.14
N ASP A 98 0.29 13.20 16.86
CA ASP A 98 1.44 12.85 16.07
C ASP A 98 2.49 13.94 16.30
N THR A 99 3.29 13.76 17.35
CA THR A 99 4.47 14.56 17.66
C THR A 99 5.54 14.33 16.59
N ILE A 100 5.24 14.65 15.34
CA ILE A 100 6.27 14.89 14.37
C ILE A 100 7.01 16.11 14.90
N GLN A 101 8.26 15.88 15.31
CA GLN A 101 9.09 16.85 16.00
C GLN A 101 8.95 18.22 15.34
N ALA A 102 8.80 19.28 16.14
CA ALA A 102 8.55 20.66 15.70
C ALA A 102 9.59 21.21 14.70
N ASN A 103 10.69 20.48 14.47
CA ASN A 103 11.81 20.83 13.60
C ASN A 103 11.87 20.01 12.30
N CYS A 104 10.94 19.08 12.07
CA CYS A 104 10.88 18.36 10.81
C CYS A 104 9.93 19.08 9.84
N ASN A 105 10.35 19.23 8.59
CA ASN A 105 9.54 19.80 7.51
C ASN A 105 9.41 18.84 6.32
N GLU A 106 9.77 17.56 6.52
CA GLU A 106 9.73 16.53 5.50
C GLU A 106 9.29 15.18 6.08
N ILE A 107 8.49 14.42 5.33
CA ILE A 107 8.20 13.01 5.57
C ILE A 107 8.62 12.21 4.34
N SER A 108 8.68 10.89 4.45
CA SER A 108 8.86 10.01 3.29
C SER A 108 7.64 9.13 3.07
N ILE A 109 6.97 9.23 1.92
CA ILE A 109 5.93 8.26 1.52
C ILE A 109 6.62 6.97 1.07
N VAL A 110 6.32 5.86 1.72
CA VAL A 110 7.06 4.59 1.49
C VAL A 110 6.16 3.49 0.95
N GLN A 111 4.92 3.39 1.43
CA GLN A 111 4.07 2.23 1.20
C GLN A 111 2.58 2.61 1.10
N GLN A 112 1.75 1.64 0.72
CA GLN A 112 0.30 1.69 0.87
C GLN A 112 -0.19 0.47 1.64
N ARG A 113 -1.24 0.64 2.44
CA ARG A 113 -1.87 -0.46 3.17
C ARG A 113 -3.36 -0.48 2.87
N LEU A 114 -3.89 -1.64 2.50
CA LEU A 114 -5.33 -1.81 2.40
C LEU A 114 -5.92 -1.90 3.81
N VAL A 115 -6.88 -1.04 4.12
CA VAL A 115 -7.50 -0.95 5.46
C VAL A 115 -8.98 -0.64 5.35
N HIS A 116 -9.73 -1.03 6.38
CA HIS A 116 -11.01 -0.40 6.69
C HIS A 116 -10.72 0.86 7.52
N ARG A 117 -11.09 2.01 6.99
CA ARG A 117 -10.90 3.31 7.63
C ARG A 117 -11.62 3.36 8.98
N GLN A 118 -10.96 3.87 10.00
CA GLN A 118 -11.50 3.92 11.37
C GLN A 118 -12.74 4.81 11.47
N SER A 119 -12.78 5.94 10.75
CA SER A 119 -13.85 6.92 10.87
C SER A 119 -15.21 6.46 10.33
N ASP A 120 -15.25 5.55 9.34
CA ASP A 120 -16.52 5.10 8.76
C ASP A 120 -16.54 3.65 8.22
N GLY A 121 -15.49 2.88 8.48
CA GLY A 121 -15.36 1.48 8.06
C GLY A 121 -15.19 1.30 6.54
N LYS A 122 -15.08 2.36 5.75
CA LYS A 122 -14.90 2.22 4.29
C LYS A 122 -13.51 1.69 3.97
N LEU A 123 -13.44 0.84 2.96
CA LEU A 123 -12.19 0.31 2.47
C LEU A 123 -11.40 1.39 1.70
N CYS A 124 -10.09 1.51 1.97
CA CYS A 124 -9.17 2.38 1.24
C CYS A 124 -7.74 1.81 1.21
N LEU A 125 -6.91 2.26 0.25
CA LEU A 125 -5.45 2.12 0.36
C LEU A 125 -4.88 3.34 1.08
N ALA A 126 -4.66 3.20 2.38
CA ALA A 126 -4.05 4.23 3.21
C ALA A 126 -2.60 4.48 2.78
N VAL A 127 -2.18 5.74 2.77
CA VAL A 127 -0.79 6.13 2.52
C VAL A 127 0.01 5.84 3.77
N VAL A 128 1.09 5.08 3.65
CA VAL A 128 2.05 4.84 4.75
C VAL A 128 3.26 5.74 4.52
N TYR A 129 3.60 6.51 5.55
CA TYR A 129 4.74 7.41 5.54
C TYR A 129 5.67 7.14 6.72
N GLN A 130 6.92 7.50 6.54
CA GLN A 130 7.95 7.51 7.55
C GLN A 130 8.20 8.96 7.98
N GLY A 131 7.93 9.24 9.26
CA GLY A 131 8.38 10.46 9.93
C GLY A 131 9.76 10.27 10.55
N ALA A 132 10.10 11.10 11.54
CA ALA A 132 11.40 11.05 12.21
C ALA A 132 11.67 9.71 12.93
N GLU A 133 10.67 9.15 13.61
CA GLU A 133 10.87 8.01 14.53
C GLU A 133 9.92 6.83 14.28
N ARG A 134 8.88 7.01 13.47
CA ARG A 134 7.87 5.97 13.25
C ARG A 134 7.30 5.95 11.84
N LEU A 135 6.85 4.75 11.46
CA LEU A 135 5.92 4.57 10.38
C LEU A 135 4.51 4.87 10.88
N ALA A 136 3.79 5.68 10.11
CA ALA A 136 2.40 6.02 10.36
C ALA A 136 1.62 5.94 9.05
N ARG A 137 0.30 6.09 9.11
CA ARG A 137 -0.56 6.02 7.93
C ARG A 137 -1.63 7.09 7.95
N LEU A 138 -2.00 7.56 6.75
CA LEU A 138 -3.08 8.50 6.54
C LEU A 138 -4.26 7.78 5.87
N GLU A 139 -5.40 7.84 6.53
CA GLU A 139 -6.66 7.27 6.03
C GLU A 139 -7.84 8.25 6.12
N ASP A 140 -7.69 9.44 6.69
CA ASP A 140 -8.77 10.44 6.79
C ASP A 140 -8.81 11.42 5.61
N ASP A 141 -10.02 11.84 5.23
CA ASP A 141 -10.26 12.66 4.02
C ASP A 141 -9.47 13.97 4.09
N ASP A 142 -9.52 14.63 5.24
CA ASP A 142 -8.89 15.93 5.43
C ASP A 142 -7.37 15.81 5.51
N SER A 143 -6.85 14.81 6.22
CA SER A 143 -5.41 14.52 6.26
C SER A 143 -4.84 14.25 4.87
N VAL A 144 -5.53 13.44 4.05
CA VAL A 144 -5.11 13.14 2.68
C VAL A 144 -5.18 14.39 1.80
N LYS A 145 -6.25 15.19 1.88
CA LYS A 145 -6.34 16.46 1.14
C LYS A 145 -5.24 17.43 1.54
N ASN A 146 -4.95 17.57 2.83
CA ASN A 146 -3.91 18.45 3.33
C ASN A 146 -2.52 17.98 2.88
N LEU A 147 -2.23 16.67 2.91
CA LEU A 147 -0.99 16.12 2.35
C LEU A 147 -0.86 16.46 0.86
N LEU A 148 -1.91 16.22 0.07
CA LEU A 148 -1.90 16.51 -1.37
C LEU A 148 -1.68 17.99 -1.66
N ALA A 149 -2.28 18.88 -0.85
CA ALA A 149 -2.05 20.31 -0.96
C ALA A 149 -0.58 20.68 -0.71
N GLN A 150 0.09 20.04 0.25
CA GLN A 150 1.53 20.25 0.50
C GLN A 150 2.39 19.74 -0.67
N ILE A 151 2.08 18.57 -1.23
CA ILE A 151 2.77 18.06 -2.43
C ILE A 151 2.60 19.05 -3.60
N VAL A 152 1.38 19.53 -3.85
CA VAL A 152 1.11 20.49 -4.91
C VAL A 152 1.92 21.78 -4.69
N LYS A 153 1.90 22.31 -3.47
CA LYS A 153 2.61 23.54 -3.12
C LYS A 153 4.12 23.41 -3.32
N HIS A 154 4.75 22.38 -2.72
CA HIS A 154 6.20 22.30 -2.60
C HIS A 154 6.91 21.54 -3.73
N HIS A 155 6.20 20.67 -4.44
CA HIS A 155 6.81 19.75 -5.42
C HIS A 155 6.22 19.86 -6.83
N ILE A 156 5.15 20.64 -7.02
CA ILE A 156 4.51 20.83 -8.35
C ILE A 156 4.49 22.31 -8.74
N ALA A 157 3.98 23.19 -7.88
CA ALA A 157 3.86 24.61 -8.18
C ALA A 157 5.23 25.31 -8.24
N SER A 158 6.12 24.99 -7.30
CA SER A 158 7.47 25.57 -7.20
C SER A 158 8.54 24.82 -8.01
N GLU A 159 8.21 23.69 -8.63
CA GLU A 159 9.19 22.86 -9.34
C GLU A 159 9.38 23.35 -10.79
N PRO A 160 10.58 23.83 -11.19
CA PRO A 160 10.86 24.21 -12.57
C PRO A 160 10.98 23.00 -13.52
N ASP A 161 11.43 21.84 -13.02
CA ASP A 161 11.64 20.64 -13.83
C ASP A 161 10.29 19.98 -14.22
N ALA A 162 10.06 19.83 -15.53
CA ALA A 162 8.81 19.29 -16.05
C ALA A 162 8.60 17.80 -15.71
N ASP A 163 9.67 17.02 -15.68
CA ASP A 163 9.62 15.58 -15.41
C ASP A 163 9.37 15.34 -13.92
N LYS A 164 10.05 16.07 -13.03
CA LYS A 164 9.77 16.01 -11.59
C LYS A 164 8.34 16.45 -11.28
N LYS A 165 7.87 17.53 -11.92
CA LYS A 165 6.49 18.00 -11.79
C LYS A 165 5.48 16.95 -12.26
N HIS A 166 5.74 16.30 -13.39
CA HIS A 166 4.91 15.22 -13.89
C HIS A 166 4.90 14.03 -12.91
N PHE A 167 6.07 13.64 -12.40
CA PHE A 167 6.22 12.58 -11.42
C PHE A 167 5.35 12.82 -10.18
N TYR A 168 5.45 13.99 -9.54
CA TYR A 168 4.64 14.31 -8.35
C TYR A 168 3.14 14.44 -8.67
N ARG A 169 2.76 14.88 -9.87
CA ARG A 169 1.34 14.83 -10.30
C ARG A 169 0.83 13.39 -10.34
N GLN A 170 1.62 12.45 -10.88
CA GLN A 170 1.26 11.03 -10.88
C GLN A 170 1.17 10.45 -9.46
N VAL A 171 2.07 10.87 -8.56
CA VAL A 171 1.99 10.50 -7.13
C VAL A 171 0.66 10.93 -6.52
N CYS A 172 0.25 12.21 -6.70
CA CYS A 172 -1.03 12.71 -6.19
C CYS A 172 -2.22 11.91 -6.73
N LEU A 173 -2.22 11.60 -8.04
CA LEU A 173 -3.27 10.80 -8.67
C LEU A 173 -3.33 9.38 -8.08
N ARG A 174 -2.18 8.76 -7.80
CA ARG A 174 -2.14 7.40 -7.22
C ARG A 174 -2.63 7.36 -5.79
N ILE A 175 -2.29 8.38 -4.99
CA ILE A 175 -2.86 8.56 -3.65
C ILE A 175 -4.38 8.64 -3.75
N LEU A 176 -4.93 9.54 -4.57
CA LEU A 176 -6.37 9.72 -4.73
C LEU A 176 -7.08 8.44 -5.23
N LYS A 177 -6.51 7.76 -6.23
CA LYS A 177 -7.09 6.52 -6.79
C LYS A 177 -7.10 5.38 -5.77
N GLY A 178 -6.02 5.21 -5.02
CA GLY A 178 -5.94 4.20 -3.98
C GLY A 178 -6.87 4.53 -2.81
N TYR A 179 -6.95 5.80 -2.47
CA TYR A 179 -7.75 6.29 -1.36
C TYR A 179 -9.25 6.10 -1.58
N HIS A 180 -9.77 6.55 -2.72
CA HIS A 180 -11.19 6.40 -3.01
C HIS A 180 -11.61 4.98 -3.37
N LEU A 181 -10.65 4.11 -3.72
CA LEU A 181 -10.79 2.82 -4.40
C LEU A 181 -11.88 2.89 -5.49
N HIS A 182 -11.47 2.95 -6.76
CA HIS A 182 -12.43 2.90 -7.85
C HIS A 182 -13.43 1.76 -7.69
N ARG A 183 -14.69 1.96 -8.12
CA ARG A 183 -15.79 0.99 -7.95
C ARG A 183 -15.37 -0.43 -8.35
N ASN A 184 -14.70 -0.59 -9.50
CA ASN A 184 -14.21 -1.89 -9.96
C ASN A 184 -13.25 -2.56 -8.96
N LEU A 185 -12.38 -1.78 -8.32
CA LEU A 185 -11.43 -2.27 -7.31
C LEU A 185 -12.15 -2.68 -6.02
N LYS A 186 -13.23 -1.99 -5.63
CA LYS A 186 -14.05 -2.37 -4.47
C LYS A 186 -14.75 -3.71 -4.71
N GLU A 187 -15.35 -3.88 -5.88
CA GLU A 187 -15.98 -5.14 -6.26
C GLU A 187 -14.97 -6.29 -6.30
N ASP A 188 -13.78 -6.06 -6.87
CA ASP A 188 -12.70 -7.05 -6.90
C ASP A 188 -12.30 -7.48 -5.48
N ILE A 189 -12.13 -6.52 -4.57
CA ILE A 189 -11.76 -6.82 -3.19
C ILE A 189 -12.90 -7.52 -2.45
N ARG A 190 -14.16 -7.15 -2.73
CA ARG A 190 -15.32 -7.86 -2.16
C ARG A 190 -15.34 -9.32 -2.58
N ILE A 191 -15.14 -9.59 -3.87
CA ILE A 191 -15.06 -10.96 -4.41
C ILE A 191 -13.90 -11.73 -3.75
N ILE A 192 -12.75 -11.08 -3.59
CA ILE A 192 -11.58 -11.63 -2.89
C ILE A 192 -11.93 -11.99 -1.44
N ALA A 193 -12.56 -11.07 -0.70
CA ALA A 193 -12.94 -11.28 0.70
C ALA A 193 -13.95 -12.43 0.83
N ASP A 194 -14.95 -12.49 -0.07
CA ASP A 194 -15.96 -13.55 -0.08
C ASP A 194 -15.35 -14.92 -0.42
N THR A 195 -14.43 -14.95 -1.39
CA THR A 195 -13.71 -16.18 -1.79
C THR A 195 -12.73 -16.64 -0.69
N GLY A 196 -12.09 -15.70 0.00
CA GLY A 196 -11.22 -15.97 1.15
C GLY A 196 -11.99 -16.62 2.30
N LYS A 197 -13.20 -16.11 2.62
CA LYS A 197 -14.09 -16.70 3.64
C LYS A 197 -14.52 -18.11 3.29
N LEU A 198 -14.79 -18.41 2.01
CA LEU A 198 -15.17 -19.75 1.56
C LEU A 198 -14.03 -20.77 1.68
N LYS A 199 -12.76 -20.35 1.52
CA LYS A 199 -11.59 -21.22 1.68
C LYS A 199 -11.09 -21.35 3.12
N ALA A 200 -11.47 -20.42 4.01
CA ALA A 200 -11.12 -20.46 5.43
C ALA A 200 -12.05 -21.37 6.27
N LEU A 201 -13.14 -21.90 5.69
CA LEU A 201 -13.93 -22.93 6.35
C LEU A 201 -13.13 -24.24 6.38
N PRO A 202 -12.85 -24.83 7.57
CA PRO A 202 -12.23 -26.14 7.64
C PRO A 202 -13.10 -27.14 6.88
N PRO A 203 -12.51 -28.16 6.23
CA PRO A 203 -13.30 -29.18 5.54
C PRO A 203 -14.28 -29.80 6.54
N LYS A 204 -15.57 -29.61 6.31
CA LYS A 204 -16.63 -30.25 7.09
C LYS A 204 -16.46 -31.77 6.94
N GLY A 205 -15.94 -32.41 7.98
CA GLY A 205 -15.98 -33.87 8.13
C GLY A 205 -14.64 -34.58 8.08
N GLN A 206 -13.92 -34.56 9.20
CA GLN A 206 -13.36 -35.81 9.72
C GLN A 206 -14.03 -36.07 11.08
N SER A 207 -15.20 -36.70 11.00
CA SER A 207 -15.84 -37.32 12.15
C SER A 207 -14.90 -38.40 12.65
N LYS A 208 -14.29 -38.18 13.82
CA LYS A 208 -13.55 -39.20 14.55
C LYS A 208 -14.54 -40.32 14.89
N ARG A 209 -14.54 -41.40 14.11
CA ARG A 209 -15.04 -42.70 14.58
C ARG A 209 -14.18 -43.10 15.76
N LYS A 210 -14.73 -43.03 16.96
CA LYS A 210 -14.19 -43.73 18.13
C LYS A 210 -14.33 -45.23 17.84
N LEU A 211 -13.20 -45.93 17.82
CA LEU A 211 -13.13 -47.36 18.07
C LEU A 211 -13.25 -47.60 19.58
#